data_AF-A0A2W2GXH5-F1
#
_entry.id   AF-A0A2W2GXH5-F1
#
_cell.length_a   1.000
_cell.length_b   1.000
_cell.length_c   1.000
_cell.angle_alpha   90.00
_cell.angle_beta   90.00
_cell.angle_gamma   90.00
#
_symmetry.space_group_name_H-M   'P 1'
#
loop_
_entity.id
_entity.type
_entity.pdbx_description
1 polymer ?
#
loop_
_entity_poly.entity_id
_entity_poly.type
_entity_poly.pdbx_seq_one_letter_code
_entity_poly.pdbx_strand_id
1 'polypeptide(L)'
;VRTPRRRRRRIPPGVLAPLFADCSAVPELRDAFMRTLFDPPRAAVARMLDNAQARGDLRGDIDRDLALDMLGSLVHYRALFGHAAISADDVQHAVEALLGRIAADYPALVAHSQDVMSGGHLHS
;
A
#
# COMPACT_ATOMS: atom_id res chain seq x y z
N VAL A 1 29.06 -11.83 9.88
CA VAL A 1 28.98 -11.25 8.52
C VAL A 1 27.62 -10.59 8.38
N ARG A 2 27.54 -9.24 8.37
CA ARG A 2 26.28 -8.49 8.26
C ARG A 2 25.86 -8.42 6.78
N THR A 3 24.70 -8.96 6.45
CA THR A 3 24.09 -8.91 5.11
C THR A 3 23.85 -7.45 4.71
N PRO A 4 24.21 -7.00 3.50
CA PRO A 4 23.97 -5.62 3.09
C PRO A 4 22.46 -5.40 2.90
N ARG A 5 21.86 -4.54 3.74
CA ARG A 5 20.51 -4.01 3.52
C ARG A 5 20.51 -3.34 2.14
N ARG A 6 19.81 -3.94 1.16
CA ARG A 6 19.58 -3.33 -0.15
C ARG A 6 18.97 -1.94 0.08
N ARG A 7 19.74 -0.87 -0.14
CA ARG A 7 19.20 0.49 -0.24
C ARG A 7 18.19 0.45 -1.38
N ARG A 8 16.89 0.42 -1.06
CA ARG A 8 15.85 0.64 -2.07
C ARG A 8 16.12 2.04 -2.64
N ARG A 9 16.57 2.10 -3.89
CA ARG A 9 16.75 3.36 -4.60
C ARG A 9 15.36 4.00 -4.67
N ARG A 10 15.13 5.03 -3.87
CA ARG A 10 13.84 5.74 -3.88
C ARG A 10 13.72 6.45 -5.21
N ILE A 11 12.59 6.24 -5.88
CA ILE A 11 12.20 7.03 -7.04
C ILE A 11 12.02 8.47 -6.55
N PRO A 12 12.64 9.48 -7.19
CA PRO A 12 12.42 10.87 -6.81
C PRO A 12 10.93 11.24 -6.86
N PRO A 13 10.43 12.09 -5.95
CA PRO A 13 9.05 12.53 -6.03
C PRO A 13 8.78 13.24 -7.37
N GLY A 14 7.55 13.13 -7.87
CA GLY A 14 7.11 13.84 -9.08
C GLY A 14 7.50 13.23 -10.43
N VAL A 15 8.32 12.16 -10.48
CA VAL A 15 8.72 11.54 -11.77
C VAL A 15 7.75 10.45 -12.25
N LEU A 16 6.89 9.93 -11.37
CA LEU A 16 5.99 8.82 -11.71
C LEU A 16 4.94 9.22 -12.75
N ALA A 17 4.30 10.39 -12.58
CA ALA A 17 3.25 10.84 -13.49
C ALA A 17 3.78 11.22 -14.89
N PRO A 18 4.89 11.97 -15.05
CA PRO A 18 5.50 12.20 -16.36
C PRO A 18 5.95 10.90 -17.04
N LEU A 19 6.59 9.99 -16.29
CA LEU A 19 7.01 8.70 -16.84
C LEU A 19 5.81 7.86 -17.30
N PHE A 20 4.70 7.87 -16.54
CA PHE A 20 3.47 7.21 -16.97
C PHE A 20 2.91 7.84 -18.26
N ALA A 21 2.92 9.17 -18.36
CA ALA A 21 2.47 9.87 -19.56
C ALA A 21 3.30 9.45 -20.79
N ASP A 22 4.63 9.42 -20.67
CA ASP A 22 5.54 8.97 -21.73
C ASP A 22 5.29 7.51 -22.15
N CYS A 23 4.95 6.64 -21.18
CA CYS A 23 4.65 5.23 -21.45
C CYS A 23 3.23 5.00 -22.00
N SER A 24 2.28 5.92 -21.76
CA SER A 24 0.85 5.68 -21.96
C SER A 24 0.44 5.46 -23.42
N ALA A 25 1.14 6.07 -24.38
CA ALA A 25 0.84 5.98 -25.80
C ALA A 25 1.30 4.66 -26.47
N VAL A 26 2.19 3.91 -25.81
CA VAL A 26 2.76 2.66 -26.33
C VAL A 26 2.35 1.52 -25.40
N PRO A 27 1.43 0.62 -25.81
CA PRO A 27 0.87 -0.41 -24.94
C PRO A 27 1.93 -1.25 -24.21
N GLU A 28 3.02 -1.60 -24.90
CA GLU A 28 4.11 -2.41 -24.35
C GLU A 28 4.86 -1.68 -23.24
N LEU A 29 5.07 -0.35 -23.39
CA LEU A 29 5.70 0.49 -22.37
C LEU A 29 4.78 0.71 -21.19
N ARG A 30 3.48 0.96 -21.42
CA ARG A 30 2.47 1.04 -20.37
C ARG A 30 2.44 -0.24 -19.56
N ASP A 31 2.40 -1.39 -20.21
CA ASP A 31 2.33 -2.67 -19.52
C ASP A 31 3.63 -2.97 -18.76
N ALA A 32 4.80 -2.61 -19.32
CA ALA A 32 6.07 -2.71 -18.61
C ALA A 32 6.12 -1.79 -17.37
N PHE A 33 5.59 -0.57 -17.48
CA PHE A 33 5.47 0.37 -16.38
C PHE A 33 4.60 -0.21 -15.26
N MET A 34 3.39 -0.69 -15.59
CA MET A 34 2.45 -1.27 -14.62
C MET A 34 3.06 -2.48 -13.91
N ARG A 35 3.61 -3.43 -14.68
CA ARG A 35 4.26 -4.64 -14.11
C ARG A 35 5.45 -4.34 -13.21
N THR A 36 6.21 -3.29 -13.50
CA THR A 36 7.45 -2.99 -12.79
C THR A 36 7.22 -2.14 -11.56
N LEU A 37 6.32 -1.15 -11.65
CA LEU A 37 6.16 -0.11 -10.63
C LEU A 37 4.86 -0.23 -9.84
N PHE A 38 3.79 -0.74 -10.45
CA PHE A 38 2.45 -0.73 -9.88
C PHE A 38 2.03 -2.07 -9.30
N ASP A 39 2.24 -3.15 -10.05
CA ASP A 39 1.82 -4.50 -9.65
C ASP A 39 2.55 -5.01 -8.39
N PRO A 40 3.86 -4.77 -8.19
CA PRO A 40 4.54 -5.28 -7.00
C PRO A 40 4.01 -4.73 -5.66
N PRO A 41 3.85 -3.39 -5.47
CA PRO A 41 3.24 -2.89 -4.24
C PRO A 41 1.77 -3.31 -4.12
N ARG A 42 1.01 -3.34 -5.23
CA ARG A 42 -0.38 -3.84 -5.23
C ARG A 42 -0.46 -5.27 -4.70
N ALA A 43 0.33 -6.18 -5.25
CA ALA A 43 0.35 -7.58 -4.83
C ALA A 43 0.82 -7.76 -3.37
N ALA A 44 1.70 -6.89 -2.87
CA ALA A 44 2.10 -6.93 -1.47
C ALA A 44 0.94 -6.55 -0.52
N VAL A 45 0.19 -5.49 -0.85
CA VAL A 45 -0.99 -5.07 -0.08
C VAL A 45 -2.11 -6.11 -0.18
N ALA A 46 -2.32 -6.70 -1.37
CA ALA A 46 -3.32 -7.76 -1.56
C ALA A 46 -3.08 -8.93 -0.60
N ARG A 47 -1.85 -9.48 -0.59
CA ARG A 47 -1.48 -10.56 0.32
C ARG A 47 -1.66 -10.19 1.79
N MET A 48 -1.37 -8.94 2.16
CA MET A 48 -1.56 -8.47 3.52
C MET A 48 -3.05 -8.50 3.92
N LEU A 49 -3.93 -8.04 3.04
CA LEU A 49 -5.39 -8.07 3.26
C LEU A 49 -5.92 -9.50 3.29
N ASP A 50 -5.48 -10.36 2.38
CA ASP A 50 -5.86 -11.78 2.35
C ASP A 50 -5.48 -12.48 3.67
N ASN A 51 -4.27 -12.22 4.18
CA ASN A 51 -3.82 -12.76 5.47
C ASN A 51 -4.65 -12.22 6.64
N ALA A 52 -5.04 -10.95 6.64
CA ALA A 52 -5.86 -10.35 7.68
C ALA A 52 -7.28 -10.94 7.68
N GLN A 53 -7.87 -11.14 6.51
CA GLN A 53 -9.16 -11.80 6.36
C GLN A 53 -9.11 -13.27 6.81
N ALA A 54 -8.06 -14.01 6.45
CA ALA A 54 -7.87 -15.40 6.87
C ALA A 54 -7.74 -15.56 8.40
N ARG A 55 -7.22 -14.55 9.10
CA ARG A 55 -7.16 -14.51 10.57
C ARG A 55 -8.48 -14.09 11.23
N GLY A 56 -9.42 -13.54 10.47
CA GLY A 56 -10.66 -12.98 10.99
C GLY A 56 -10.55 -11.52 11.44
N ASP A 57 -9.45 -10.83 11.13
CA ASP A 57 -9.26 -9.41 11.48
C ASP A 57 -10.19 -8.50 10.65
N LEU A 58 -10.49 -8.92 9.42
CA LEU A 58 -11.41 -8.25 8.50
C LEU A 58 -12.73 -9.02 8.44
N ARG A 59 -13.83 -8.30 8.22
CA ARG A 59 -15.15 -8.93 8.00
C ARG A 59 -15.11 -9.86 6.78
N GLY A 60 -15.81 -11.00 6.87
CA GLY A 60 -15.75 -12.03 5.83
C GLY A 60 -16.41 -11.64 4.49
N ASP A 61 -17.23 -10.58 4.48
CA ASP A 61 -18.01 -10.10 3.33
C ASP A 61 -17.32 -8.97 2.54
N ILE A 62 -16.08 -8.61 2.91
CA ILE A 62 -15.37 -7.50 2.27
C ILE A 62 -14.86 -7.92 0.90
N ASP A 63 -15.09 -7.03 -0.08
CA ASP A 63 -14.39 -7.07 -1.35
C ASP A 63 -12.95 -6.57 -1.16
N ARG A 64 -12.01 -7.52 -1.15
CA ARG A 64 -10.58 -7.27 -0.98
C ARG A 64 -9.98 -6.41 -2.08
N ASP A 65 -10.42 -6.57 -3.32
CA ASP A 65 -9.92 -5.79 -4.46
C ASP A 65 -10.40 -4.33 -4.35
N LEU A 66 -11.67 -4.12 -3.99
CA LEU A 66 -12.19 -2.79 -3.74
C LEU A 66 -11.48 -2.08 -2.58
N ALA A 67 -11.27 -2.77 -1.45
CA ALA A 67 -10.54 -2.20 -0.31
C ALA A 67 -9.11 -1.78 -0.71
N LEU A 68 -8.44 -2.60 -1.51
CA LEU A 68 -7.12 -2.27 -2.05
C LEU A 68 -7.18 -1.05 -2.98
N ASP A 69 -8.15 -1.00 -3.89
CA ASP A 69 -8.32 0.11 -4.82
C ASP A 69 -8.58 1.43 -4.08
N MET A 70 -9.36 1.39 -3.00
CA MET A 70 -9.57 2.55 -2.13
C MET A 70 -8.26 3.04 -1.50
N LEU A 71 -7.44 2.13 -0.95
CA LEU A 71 -6.13 2.50 -0.40
C LEU A 71 -5.21 3.10 -1.47
N GLY A 72 -5.16 2.48 -2.64
CA GLY A 72 -4.38 2.97 -3.77
C GLY A 72 -4.86 4.33 -4.26
N SER A 73 -6.17 4.57 -4.29
CA SER A 73 -6.77 5.76 -4.90
C SER A 73 -6.24 7.06 -4.31
N LEU A 74 -6.07 7.16 -2.99
CA LEU A 74 -5.55 8.36 -2.33
C LEU A 74 -4.16 8.74 -2.85
N VAL A 75 -3.26 7.75 -2.90
CA VAL A 75 -1.87 7.95 -3.32
C VAL A 75 -1.82 8.35 -4.79
N HIS A 76 -2.56 7.65 -5.65
CA HIS A 76 -2.58 7.92 -7.08
C HIS A 76 -3.26 9.24 -7.43
N TYR A 77 -4.37 9.58 -6.75
CA TYR A 77 -5.08 10.84 -6.94
C TYR A 77 -4.18 12.04 -6.60
N ARG A 78 -3.46 11.98 -5.47
CA ARG A 78 -2.51 13.05 -5.10
C ARG A 78 -1.28 13.08 -6.00
N ALA A 79 -0.74 11.92 -6.40
CA ALA A 79 0.43 11.85 -7.28
C ALA A 79 0.13 12.34 -8.71
N LEU A 80 -1.06 12.05 -9.24
CA LEU A 80 -1.44 12.41 -10.61
C LEU A 80 -1.71 13.91 -10.75
N PHE A 81 -2.46 14.49 -9.81
CA PHE A 81 -2.88 15.89 -9.90
C PHE A 81 -1.95 16.85 -9.15
N GLY A 82 -1.05 16.36 -8.30
CA GLY A 82 -0.13 17.19 -7.51
C GLY A 82 -0.83 18.18 -6.56
N HIS A 83 -2.12 17.99 -6.28
CA HIS A 83 -2.94 18.97 -5.56
C HIS A 83 -2.68 19.01 -4.04
N ALA A 84 -1.99 18.01 -3.49
CA ALA A 84 -1.60 17.96 -2.09
C ALA A 84 -0.35 17.08 -1.88
N ALA A 85 0.49 17.45 -0.90
CA ALA A 85 1.56 16.60 -0.45
C ALA A 85 1.00 15.29 0.16
N ILE A 86 1.77 14.22 0.10
CA ILE A 86 1.45 12.96 0.80
C ILE A 86 2.31 12.94 2.07
N SER A 87 1.70 13.25 3.22
CA SER A 87 2.36 13.08 4.52
C SER A 87 2.13 11.67 5.07
N ALA A 88 2.99 11.23 5.99
CA ALA A 88 2.78 9.95 6.69
C ALA A 88 1.45 9.97 7.47
N ASP A 89 1.14 11.10 8.10
CA ASP A 89 -0.08 11.31 8.87
C ASP A 89 -1.33 11.20 7.97
N ASP A 90 -1.31 11.78 6.76
CA ASP A 90 -2.42 11.64 5.80
C ASP A 90 -2.70 10.18 5.46
N VAL A 91 -1.63 9.43 5.17
CA VAL A 91 -1.74 8.01 4.81
C VAL A 91 -2.26 7.22 6.00
N GLN A 92 -1.75 7.49 7.20
CA GLN A 92 -2.20 6.84 8.42
C GLN A 92 -3.69 7.09 8.67
N HIS A 93 -4.15 8.33 8.67
CA HIS A 93 -5.57 8.65 8.88
C HIS A 93 -6.48 7.99 7.84
N ALA A 94 -6.06 7.95 6.57
CA ALA A 94 -6.83 7.31 5.52
C ALA A 94 -6.93 5.79 5.70
N VAL A 95 -5.82 5.15 6.10
CA VAL A 95 -5.79 3.72 6.42
C VAL A 95 -6.67 3.43 7.63
N GLU A 96 -6.56 4.21 8.71
CA GLU A 96 -7.36 4.06 9.92
C GLU A 96 -8.86 4.25 9.64
N ALA A 97 -9.23 5.26 8.84
CA ALA A 97 -10.62 5.50 8.45
C ALA A 97 -11.20 4.33 7.63
N LEU A 98 -10.42 3.76 6.71
CA LEU A 98 -10.85 2.60 5.95
C LEU A 98 -10.97 1.36 6.85
N LEU A 99 -9.92 1.06 7.63
CA LEU A 99 -9.88 -0.10 8.52
C LEU A 99 -10.96 -0.04 9.60
N GLY A 100 -11.29 1.14 10.14
CA GLY A 100 -12.40 1.29 11.09
C GLY A 100 -13.75 0.84 10.52
N ARG A 101 -13.93 0.93 9.19
CA ARG A 101 -15.15 0.48 8.51
C ARG A 101 -15.12 -1.02 8.18
N ILE A 102 -13.94 -1.56 7.86
CA ILE A 102 -13.79 -2.93 7.34
C ILE A 102 -13.25 -3.95 8.37
N ALA A 103 -12.80 -3.51 9.54
CA ALA A 103 -12.40 -4.42 10.61
C ALA A 103 -13.62 -5.17 11.16
N ALA A 104 -13.41 -6.43 11.54
CA ALA A 104 -14.36 -7.18 12.34
C ALA A 104 -14.40 -6.63 13.79
N ASP A 105 -13.22 -6.40 14.36
CA ASP A 105 -12.98 -5.71 15.62
C ASP A 105 -11.77 -4.78 15.46
N TYR A 106 -12.02 -3.48 15.37
CA TYR A 106 -10.97 -2.49 15.11
C TYR A 106 -9.95 -2.36 16.26
N PRO A 107 -10.36 -2.23 17.54
CA PRO A 107 -9.43 -2.28 18.67
C PRO A 107 -8.52 -3.52 18.68
N ALA A 108 -9.07 -4.71 18.44
CA ALA A 108 -8.28 -5.94 18.42
C ALA A 108 -7.28 -5.97 17.25
N LEU A 109 -7.68 -5.49 16.08
CA LEU A 109 -6.80 -5.38 14.90
C LEU A 109 -5.62 -4.43 15.17
N VAL A 110 -5.87 -3.28 15.82
CA VAL A 110 -4.80 -2.34 16.19
C VAL A 110 -3.83 -2.98 17.17
N ALA A 111 -4.31 -3.65 18.22
CA ALA A 111 -3.46 -4.35 19.17
C ALA A 111 -2.59 -5.41 18.48
N HIS A 112 -3.16 -6.22 17.58
CA HIS A 112 -2.41 -7.20 16.80
C HIS A 112 -1.31 -6.57 15.94
N SER A 113 -1.59 -5.42 15.30
CA SER A 113 -0.59 -4.70 14.51
C SER A 113 0.59 -4.21 15.35
N GLN A 114 0.32 -3.73 16.58
CA GLN A 114 1.33 -3.25 17.52
C GLN A 114 2.20 -4.40 18.05
N ASP A 115 1.60 -5.56 18.30
CA ASP A 115 2.32 -6.77 18.71
C ASP A 115 3.27 -7.26 17.61
N VAL A 116 2.83 -7.27 16.35
CA VAL A 116 3.67 -7.64 15.20
C VAL A 116 4.84 -6.67 15.04
N MET A 117 4.60 -5.36 15.18
CA MET A 117 5.67 -4.35 15.12
C MET A 117 6.65 -4.47 16.28
N SER A 118 6.17 -4.75 17.49
CA SER A 118 7.00 -4.89 18.69
C SER A 118 7.81 -6.20 18.69
N GLY A 119 7.21 -7.31 18.25
CA GLY A 119 7.86 -8.62 18.13
C GLY A 119 8.91 -8.70 17.00
N GLY A 120 8.75 -7.89 15.94
CA GLY A 120 9.74 -7.74 14.89
C GLY A 120 11.00 -6.98 15.30
N HIS A 121 10.92 -6.14 16.34
CA HIS A 121 12.07 -5.42 16.89
C HIS A 121 12.94 -6.27 17.84
N LEU A 122 12.44 -7.43 18.31
CA LEU A 122 13.18 -8.34 19.20
C LEU A 122 14.03 -9.39 18.46
N HIS A 123 13.92 -9.51 17.13
CA HIS A 123 14.65 -10.50 16.31
C HIS A 123 15.66 -9.90 15.32
N SER A 124 16.28 -8.76 15.62
CA SER A 124 17.33 -8.15 14.76
C SER A 124 18.71 -8.04 15.42
#